data_AF-A0A135WE20-F1
#
_entry.id   AF-A0A135WE20-F1
#
_cell.length_a   1.000
_cell.length_b   1.000
_cell.length_c   1.000
_cell.angle_alpha   90.00
_cell.angle_beta   90.00
_cell.angle_gamma   90.00
#
_symmetry.space_group_name_H-M   'P 1'
#
loop_
_entity.id
_entity.type
_entity.pdbx_description
1 polymer ?
#
loop_
_entity_poly.entity_id
_entity_poly.type
_entity_poly.pdbx_seq_one_letter_code
_entity_poly.pdbx_strand_id
1 'polypeptide(L)'
;MEKKITFFLLLIISNFICSQQFDFESQYKYARSLSSKNPDSSEIVLNTIIDSAQKKKQPKYLAKAYYLKSFNSYLKSDAKGTLDFAEKALKISSDHNYGTGKALAYRMQGTQYAKLGLLKEASQSLNNGLSEIKNENTDEAHELKGMIYNSFLILFNHEEYRKKELYSKNAVREFQQIRNIARRNELLVSAYTNLGYTLAELGKFDESQSFLTQALALVGNDNYYLKSSILHDIGFSFSQQKKPDSAVVYYQKSLELASRYGFNEKKIEITRNLEEAYHQLGDVQNVQKYKLKNLELKDSIAYNQKMAVNKTLNQKEESFDRQLTKSRSISKGLVVACSVLLLVLGGIGFYIIQLRKKHKKTVARIYQQGITPVAYEEDPQETEDQPETAATPDIRISPETEEHILNGLKTFEESLDFNHKNISRYHLSNAFNVNTKYLSAVIKKHKKFNFNQYINHLRINYVVDKLKNDPQYRKYKINHLAEITGYSSHSAFSLEFKKITGIHPSAFIKALEEIS
;
A
#
# COMPACT_ATOMS: atom_id res chain seq x y z
N MET A 1 2.84 -44.69 1.05
CA MET A 1 2.01 -43.46 1.08
C MET A 1 2.70 -42.25 0.47
N GLU A 2 4.04 -42.21 0.39
CA GLU A 2 4.79 -41.02 -0.08
C GLU A 2 4.72 -40.75 -1.59
N LYS A 3 4.54 -41.77 -2.46
CA LYS A 3 4.46 -41.58 -3.92
C LYS A 3 3.14 -40.94 -4.42
N LYS A 4 2.10 -40.87 -3.59
CA LYS A 4 0.84 -40.16 -3.93
C LYS A 4 0.85 -38.68 -3.54
N ILE A 5 1.73 -38.29 -2.62
CA ILE A 5 1.83 -36.90 -2.13
C ILE A 5 2.66 -36.06 -3.10
N THR A 6 3.72 -36.61 -3.70
CA THR A 6 4.54 -35.92 -4.72
C THR A 6 3.80 -35.69 -6.03
N PHE A 7 2.90 -36.58 -6.45
CA PHE A 7 2.07 -36.38 -7.65
C PHE A 7 0.97 -35.33 -7.43
N PHE A 8 0.46 -35.20 -6.20
CA PHE A 8 -0.52 -34.18 -5.83
C PHE A 8 0.11 -32.78 -5.68
N LEU A 9 1.36 -32.72 -5.19
CA LEU A 9 2.14 -31.48 -5.13
C LEU A 9 2.57 -30.97 -6.52
N LEU A 10 2.83 -31.87 -7.48
CA LEU A 10 3.11 -31.49 -8.88
C LEU A 10 1.87 -30.95 -9.61
N LEU A 11 0.66 -31.33 -9.21
CA LEU A 11 -0.61 -30.81 -9.74
C LEU A 11 -1.01 -29.44 -9.16
N ILE A 12 -0.54 -29.12 -7.95
CA ILE A 12 -0.75 -27.80 -7.33
C ILE A 12 0.28 -26.79 -7.86
N ILE A 13 1.49 -27.25 -8.23
CA ILE A 13 2.50 -26.38 -8.85
C ILE A 13 2.27 -26.20 -10.36
N SER A 14 1.64 -27.16 -11.05
CA SER A 14 1.31 -27.00 -12.48
C SER A 14 0.08 -26.11 -12.74
N ASN A 15 -0.77 -25.86 -11.75
CA ASN A 15 -1.89 -24.90 -11.87
C ASN A 15 -1.50 -23.44 -11.55
N PHE A 16 -0.31 -23.19 -10.99
CA PHE A 16 0.22 -21.82 -10.82
C PHE A 16 1.06 -21.33 -12.01
N ILE A 17 1.19 -22.14 -13.07
CA ILE A 17 1.86 -21.77 -14.33
C ILE A 17 0.83 -21.48 -15.45
N CYS A 18 -0.47 -21.49 -15.14
CA CYS A 18 -1.45 -20.81 -15.99
C CYS A 18 -1.60 -19.36 -15.48
N SER A 19 -0.69 -18.48 -15.90
CA SER A 19 -0.95 -17.03 -15.84
C SER A 19 -2.25 -16.78 -16.61
N GLN A 20 -3.40 -16.70 -15.92
CA GLN A 20 -4.62 -16.21 -16.53
C GLN A 20 -4.29 -14.86 -17.17
N GLN A 21 -4.29 -14.85 -18.50
CA GLN A 21 -4.01 -13.65 -19.27
C GLN A 21 -5.12 -12.66 -18.95
N PHE A 22 -4.79 -11.58 -18.22
CA PHE A 22 -5.72 -10.49 -17.93
C PHE A 22 -6.51 -10.12 -19.20
N ASP A 23 -7.81 -10.41 -19.21
CA ASP A 23 -8.69 -10.18 -20.34
C ASP A 23 -9.13 -8.72 -20.35
N PHE A 24 -8.32 -7.90 -21.03
CA PHE A 24 -8.56 -6.46 -21.12
C PHE A 24 -9.90 -6.10 -21.76
N GLU A 25 -10.34 -6.86 -22.78
CA GLU A 25 -11.55 -6.51 -23.52
C GLU A 25 -12.81 -6.79 -22.69
N SER A 26 -12.85 -7.93 -21.99
CA SER A 26 -13.95 -8.25 -21.08
C SER A 26 -14.03 -7.26 -19.92
N GLN A 27 -12.88 -6.94 -19.30
CA GLN A 27 -12.83 -5.96 -18.21
C GLN A 27 -13.23 -4.55 -18.68
N TYR A 28 -12.80 -4.13 -19.88
CA TYR A 28 -13.18 -2.85 -20.44
C TYR A 28 -14.67 -2.78 -20.76
N LYS A 29 -15.26 -3.83 -21.35
CA LYS A 29 -16.71 -3.92 -21.58
C LYS A 29 -17.49 -3.87 -20.27
N TYR A 30 -17.00 -4.55 -19.24
CA TYR A 30 -17.61 -4.53 -17.91
C TYR A 30 -17.56 -3.12 -17.30
N ALA A 31 -16.39 -2.48 -17.29
CA ALA A 31 -16.23 -1.10 -16.82
C ALA A 31 -17.15 -0.13 -17.57
N ARG A 32 -17.26 -0.28 -18.90
CA ARG A 32 -18.15 0.51 -19.75
C ARG A 32 -19.63 0.32 -19.40
N SER A 33 -20.04 -0.91 -19.09
CA SER A 33 -21.41 -1.20 -18.66
C SER A 33 -21.76 -0.58 -17.31
N LEU A 34 -20.75 -0.34 -16.46
CA LEU A 34 -20.88 0.32 -15.17
C LEU A 34 -20.89 1.84 -15.29
N SER A 35 -20.20 2.44 -16.27
CA SER A 35 -20.07 3.91 -16.38
C SER A 35 -21.40 4.67 -16.30
N SER A 36 -22.47 4.19 -16.94
CA SER A 36 -23.78 4.85 -16.91
C SER A 36 -24.65 4.47 -15.70
N LYS A 37 -24.33 3.38 -14.99
CA LYS A 37 -25.12 2.86 -13.86
C LYS A 37 -24.53 3.25 -12.51
N ASN A 38 -23.21 3.14 -12.39
CA ASN A 38 -22.42 3.45 -11.20
C ASN A 38 -20.98 3.81 -11.64
N PRO A 39 -20.72 5.10 -11.92
CA PRO A 39 -19.40 5.59 -12.28
C PRO A 39 -18.31 5.22 -11.28
N ASP A 40 -18.60 5.18 -9.97
CA ASP A 40 -17.61 4.85 -8.94
C ASP A 40 -17.17 3.38 -9.01
N SER A 41 -18.10 2.46 -9.30
CA SER A 41 -17.75 1.06 -9.56
C SER A 41 -16.94 0.91 -10.86
N SER A 42 -17.25 1.71 -11.88
CA SER A 42 -16.45 1.75 -13.12
C SER A 42 -15.00 2.18 -12.85
N GLU A 43 -14.78 3.19 -11.99
CA GLU A 43 -13.44 3.67 -11.63
C GLU A 43 -12.56 2.58 -11.00
N ILE A 44 -13.14 1.71 -10.16
CA ILE A 44 -12.41 0.60 -9.53
C ILE A 44 -11.88 -0.36 -10.60
N VAL A 45 -12.72 -0.76 -11.55
CA VAL A 45 -12.32 -1.66 -12.64
C VAL A 45 -11.29 -0.99 -13.54
N LEU A 46 -11.46 0.31 -13.83
CA LEU A 46 -10.55 1.08 -14.66
C LEU A 46 -9.15 1.21 -14.08
N ASN A 47 -9.02 1.39 -12.76
CA ASN A 47 -7.70 1.42 -12.11
C ASN A 47 -6.97 0.08 -12.29
N THR A 48 -7.68 -1.05 -12.13
CA THR A 48 -7.12 -2.39 -12.40
C THR A 48 -6.67 -2.57 -13.85
N ILE A 49 -7.46 -2.06 -14.82
CA ILE A 49 -7.10 -2.07 -16.25
C ILE A 49 -5.85 -1.24 -16.50
N ILE A 50 -5.76 -0.04 -15.89
CA ILE A 50 -4.61 0.87 -16.04
C ILE A 50 -3.33 0.20 -15.53
N ASP A 51 -3.34 -0.32 -14.30
CA ASP A 51 -2.17 -0.96 -13.69
C ASP A 51 -1.71 -2.16 -14.53
N SER A 52 -2.66 -2.99 -14.95
CA SER A 52 -2.40 -4.17 -15.80
C SER A 52 -1.87 -3.77 -17.18
N ALA A 53 -2.44 -2.72 -17.79
CA ALA A 53 -2.05 -2.24 -19.11
C ALA A 53 -0.66 -1.62 -19.09
N GLN A 54 -0.30 -0.88 -18.03
CA GLN A 54 1.04 -0.36 -17.84
C GLN A 54 2.06 -1.49 -17.67
N LYS A 55 1.79 -2.44 -16.76
CA LYS A 55 2.70 -3.57 -16.49
C LYS A 55 2.92 -4.45 -17.73
N LYS A 56 1.87 -4.67 -18.53
CA LYS A 56 1.90 -5.52 -19.73
C LYS A 56 2.16 -4.75 -21.04
N LYS A 57 2.47 -3.45 -20.95
CA LYS A 57 2.72 -2.56 -22.10
C LYS A 57 1.62 -2.63 -23.17
N GLN A 58 0.37 -2.47 -22.75
CA GLN A 58 -0.83 -2.49 -23.59
C GLN A 58 -1.40 -1.06 -23.79
N PRO A 59 -0.78 -0.22 -24.64
CA PRO A 59 -1.14 1.20 -24.77
C PRO A 59 -2.57 1.42 -25.27
N LYS A 60 -3.11 0.52 -26.09
CA LYS A 60 -4.51 0.60 -26.57
C LYS A 60 -5.51 0.55 -25.42
N TYR A 61 -5.35 -0.39 -24.50
CA TYR A 61 -6.22 -0.53 -23.34
C TYR A 61 -5.97 0.55 -22.29
N LEU A 62 -4.74 1.04 -22.17
CA LEU A 62 -4.42 2.18 -21.34
C LEU A 62 -5.16 3.45 -21.83
N ALA A 63 -5.13 3.73 -23.14
CA ALA A 63 -5.86 4.84 -23.75
C ALA A 63 -7.38 4.68 -23.59
N LYS A 64 -7.93 3.48 -23.87
CA LYS A 64 -9.36 3.16 -23.66
C LYS A 64 -9.78 3.38 -22.20
N ALA A 65 -8.95 3.00 -21.23
CA ALA A 65 -9.26 3.20 -19.83
C ALA A 65 -9.30 4.69 -19.45
N TYR A 66 -8.33 5.49 -19.91
CA TYR A 66 -8.35 6.94 -19.68
C TYR A 66 -9.52 7.65 -20.39
N TYR A 67 -9.88 7.22 -21.60
CA TYR A 67 -11.11 7.67 -22.24
C TYR A 67 -12.34 7.39 -21.36
N LEU A 68 -12.45 6.21 -20.76
CA LEU A 68 -13.61 5.88 -19.92
C LEU A 68 -13.61 6.65 -18.59
N LYS A 69 -12.44 6.94 -18.01
CA LYS A 69 -12.33 7.87 -16.86
C LYS A 69 -12.77 9.30 -17.24
N SER A 70 -12.41 9.76 -18.44
CA SER A 70 -12.89 11.04 -18.99
C SER A 70 -14.41 11.03 -19.11
N PHE A 71 -14.98 9.96 -19.66
CA PHE A 71 -16.44 9.80 -19.77
C PHE A 71 -17.14 9.74 -18.40
N ASN A 72 -16.59 9.01 -17.42
CA ASN A 72 -17.12 8.99 -16.05
C ASN A 72 -17.09 10.39 -15.41
N SER A 73 -16.02 11.16 -15.65
CA SER A 73 -15.89 12.54 -15.17
C SER A 73 -16.94 13.45 -15.81
N TYR A 74 -17.20 13.27 -17.11
CA TYR A 74 -18.24 14.00 -17.84
C TYR A 74 -19.63 13.76 -17.23
N LEU A 75 -19.95 12.49 -16.92
CA LEU A 75 -21.21 12.11 -16.28
C LEU A 75 -21.35 12.72 -14.87
N LYS A 76 -20.24 12.89 -14.15
CA LYS A 76 -20.21 13.58 -12.84
C LYS A 76 -20.18 15.10 -12.94
N SER A 77 -20.27 15.66 -14.15
CA SER A 77 -20.11 17.09 -14.42
C SER A 77 -18.77 17.68 -13.94
N ASP A 78 -17.73 16.85 -13.85
CA ASP A 78 -16.35 17.30 -13.60
C ASP A 78 -15.68 17.66 -14.94
N ALA A 79 -15.82 18.93 -15.32
CA ALA A 79 -15.27 19.46 -16.56
C ALA A 79 -13.73 19.30 -16.65
N LYS A 80 -13.04 19.55 -15.53
CA LYS A 80 -11.58 19.47 -15.46
C LYS A 80 -11.11 18.02 -15.61
N GLY A 81 -11.66 17.10 -14.83
CA GLY A 81 -11.34 15.68 -14.93
C GLY A 81 -11.62 15.12 -16.32
N THR A 82 -12.71 15.56 -16.96
CA THR A 82 -13.04 15.17 -18.35
C THR A 82 -11.91 15.52 -19.32
N LEU A 83 -11.45 16.77 -19.30
CA LEU A 83 -10.39 17.24 -20.19
C LEU A 83 -9.02 16.63 -19.84
N ASP A 84 -8.67 16.56 -18.55
CA ASP A 84 -7.39 15.99 -18.09
C ASP A 84 -7.23 14.52 -18.51
N PHE A 85 -8.27 13.71 -18.36
CA PHE A 85 -8.23 12.30 -18.78
C PHE A 85 -8.32 12.12 -20.30
N ALA A 86 -9.05 12.98 -21.00
CA ALA A 86 -9.06 12.98 -22.47
C ALA A 86 -7.67 13.30 -23.01
N GLU A 87 -6.96 14.28 -22.42
CA GLU A 87 -5.59 14.63 -22.81
C GLU A 87 -4.60 13.48 -22.57
N LYS A 88 -4.73 12.77 -21.44
CA LYS A 88 -3.94 11.55 -21.18
C LYS A 88 -4.18 10.48 -22.25
N ALA A 89 -5.45 10.22 -22.58
CA ALA A 89 -5.81 9.27 -23.63
C ALA A 89 -5.23 9.70 -25.00
N LEU A 90 -5.36 10.99 -25.34
CA LEU A 90 -4.83 11.55 -26.58
C LEU A 90 -3.31 11.40 -26.68
N LYS A 91 -2.59 11.72 -25.60
CA LYS A 91 -1.13 11.58 -25.53
C LYS A 91 -0.70 10.13 -25.75
N ILE A 92 -1.25 9.19 -24.97
CA ILE A 92 -0.92 7.75 -25.10
C ILE A 92 -1.21 7.26 -26.52
N SER A 93 -2.36 7.67 -27.08
CA SER A 93 -2.74 7.29 -28.44
C SER A 93 -1.85 7.90 -29.51
N SER A 94 -1.37 9.13 -29.30
CA SER A 94 -0.45 9.80 -30.24
C SER A 94 0.94 9.16 -30.21
N ASP A 95 1.47 8.89 -29.02
CA ASP A 95 2.78 8.24 -28.83
C ASP A 95 2.84 6.83 -29.46
N HIS A 96 1.69 6.18 -29.68
CA HIS A 96 1.59 4.82 -30.20
C HIS A 96 0.82 4.71 -31.53
N ASN A 97 0.58 5.83 -32.23
CA ASN A 97 -0.13 5.86 -33.51
C ASN A 97 -1.49 5.12 -33.49
N TYR A 98 -2.25 5.26 -32.41
CA TYR A 98 -3.54 4.61 -32.22
C TYR A 98 -4.70 5.55 -32.59
N GLY A 99 -5.09 5.56 -33.86
CA GLY A 99 -6.13 6.44 -34.45
C GLY A 99 -7.46 6.38 -33.70
N THR A 100 -8.03 5.19 -33.47
CA THR A 100 -9.28 5.03 -32.71
C THR A 100 -9.20 5.65 -31.31
N GLY A 101 -8.06 5.52 -30.62
CA GLY A 101 -7.88 6.11 -29.28
C GLY A 101 -7.78 7.64 -29.31
N LYS A 102 -7.15 8.22 -30.33
CA LYS A 102 -7.16 9.67 -30.54
C LYS A 102 -8.59 10.16 -30.80
N ALA A 103 -9.35 9.45 -31.64
CA ALA A 103 -10.73 9.81 -31.94
C ALA A 103 -11.64 9.73 -30.70
N LEU A 104 -11.44 8.75 -29.81
CA LEU A 104 -12.11 8.68 -28.51
C LEU A 104 -11.81 9.90 -27.63
N ALA A 105 -10.55 10.31 -27.55
CA ALA A 105 -10.12 11.47 -26.77
C ALA A 105 -10.67 12.79 -27.35
N TYR A 106 -10.54 12.98 -28.66
CA TYR A 106 -11.08 14.14 -29.37
C TYR A 106 -12.60 14.26 -29.23
N ARG A 107 -13.34 13.13 -29.24
CA ARG A 107 -14.78 13.14 -28.97
C ARG A 107 -15.08 13.67 -27.57
N MET A 108 -14.33 13.25 -26.56
CA MET A 108 -14.52 13.72 -25.18
C MET A 108 -14.20 15.21 -25.03
N GLN A 109 -13.08 15.68 -25.59
CA GLN A 109 -12.74 17.10 -25.64
C GLN A 109 -13.84 17.91 -26.32
N GLY A 110 -14.27 17.48 -27.51
CA GLY A 110 -15.30 18.16 -28.28
C GLY A 110 -16.64 18.25 -27.56
N THR A 111 -17.06 17.15 -26.93
CA THR A 111 -18.30 17.12 -26.14
C THR A 111 -18.22 18.05 -24.92
N GLN A 112 -17.08 18.07 -24.22
CA GLN A 112 -16.90 18.90 -23.04
C GLN A 112 -16.78 20.39 -23.39
N TYR A 113 -16.08 20.74 -24.47
CA TYR A 113 -16.01 22.10 -24.97
C TYR A 113 -17.40 22.61 -25.38
N ALA A 114 -18.22 21.78 -26.03
CA ALA A 114 -19.60 22.13 -26.35
C ALA A 114 -20.42 22.45 -25.09
N LYS A 115 -20.30 21.62 -24.04
CA LYS A 115 -20.95 21.85 -22.73
C LYS A 115 -20.48 23.15 -22.05
N LEU A 116 -19.26 23.60 -22.32
CA LEU A 116 -18.70 24.86 -21.81
C LEU A 116 -19.03 26.08 -22.70
N GLY A 117 -19.73 25.89 -23.83
CA GLY A 117 -20.02 26.96 -24.80
C GLY A 117 -18.87 27.30 -25.75
N LEU A 118 -17.78 26.54 -25.72
CA LEU A 118 -16.60 26.70 -26.59
C LEU A 118 -16.84 25.99 -27.93
N LEU A 119 -17.77 26.52 -28.73
CA LEU A 119 -18.29 25.83 -29.92
C LEU A 119 -17.25 25.62 -31.03
N LYS A 120 -16.31 26.56 -31.19
CA LYS A 120 -15.25 26.48 -32.20
C LYS A 120 -14.27 25.35 -31.88
N GLU A 121 -13.80 25.32 -30.64
CA GLU A 121 -12.91 24.30 -30.10
C GLU A 121 -13.61 22.93 -30.12
N ALA A 122 -14.89 22.89 -29.76
CA ALA A 122 -15.70 21.69 -29.86
C ALA A 122 -15.73 21.13 -31.28
N SER A 123 -16.06 21.98 -32.27
CA SER A 123 -16.12 21.56 -33.67
C SER A 123 -14.76 21.10 -34.18
N GLN A 124 -13.67 21.78 -33.81
CA GLN A 124 -12.33 21.42 -34.22
C GLN A 124 -11.92 20.04 -33.65
N SER A 125 -12.13 19.81 -32.35
CA SER A 125 -11.85 18.51 -31.73
C SER A 125 -12.66 17.39 -32.40
N LEU A 126 -13.96 17.57 -32.61
CA LEU A 126 -14.78 16.54 -33.24
C LEU A 126 -14.36 16.24 -34.69
N ASN A 127 -13.98 17.26 -35.47
CA ASN A 127 -13.44 17.08 -36.83
C ASN A 127 -12.11 16.32 -36.82
N ASN A 128 -11.20 16.64 -35.90
CA ASN A 128 -9.95 15.89 -35.72
C ASN A 128 -10.25 14.40 -35.43
N GLY A 129 -11.24 14.14 -34.56
CA GLY A 129 -11.70 12.80 -34.26
C GLY A 129 -12.17 12.02 -35.49
N LEU A 130 -13.00 12.63 -36.35
CA LEU A 130 -13.42 12.00 -37.62
C LEU A 130 -12.25 11.76 -38.57
N SER A 131 -11.29 12.69 -38.63
CA SER A 131 -10.13 12.58 -39.52
C SER A 131 -9.25 11.38 -39.17
N GLU A 132 -9.01 11.11 -37.89
CA GLU A 132 -8.16 9.99 -37.43
C GLU A 132 -8.71 8.61 -37.83
N ILE A 133 -10.03 8.48 -37.96
CA ILE A 133 -10.70 7.20 -38.30
C ILE A 133 -11.41 7.22 -39.66
N LYS A 134 -11.15 8.22 -40.51
CA LYS A 134 -11.90 8.44 -41.76
C LYS A 134 -11.94 7.18 -42.65
N ASN A 135 -10.80 6.52 -42.80
CA ASN A 135 -10.63 5.36 -43.67
C ASN A 135 -10.79 4.00 -42.94
N GLU A 136 -11.11 4.00 -41.64
CA GLU A 136 -11.35 2.77 -40.89
C GLU A 136 -12.78 2.25 -41.09
N ASN A 137 -12.93 0.96 -41.39
CA ASN A 137 -14.22 0.29 -41.67
C ASN A 137 -14.47 -0.90 -40.71
N THR A 138 -14.10 -0.73 -39.43
CA THR A 138 -14.38 -1.70 -38.38
C THR A 138 -15.69 -1.34 -37.66
N ASP A 139 -16.33 -2.31 -37.01
CA ASP A 139 -17.51 -2.04 -36.18
C ASP A 139 -17.23 -0.97 -35.11
N GLU A 140 -16.03 -0.98 -34.51
CA GLU A 140 -15.59 0.03 -33.54
C GLU A 140 -15.46 1.42 -34.17
N ALA A 141 -14.92 1.52 -35.39
CA ALA A 141 -14.81 2.78 -36.12
C ALA A 141 -16.17 3.35 -36.51
N HIS A 142 -17.08 2.52 -37.03
CA HIS A 142 -18.45 2.93 -37.35
C HIS A 142 -19.21 3.40 -36.10
N GLU A 143 -19.10 2.68 -34.99
CA GLU A 143 -19.65 3.10 -33.70
C GLU A 143 -19.09 4.48 -33.31
N LEU A 144 -17.78 4.67 -33.40
CA LEU A 144 -17.14 5.93 -33.00
C LEU A 144 -17.50 7.10 -33.92
N LYS A 145 -17.52 6.90 -35.24
CA LYS A 145 -17.99 7.93 -36.21
C LYS A 145 -19.43 8.33 -35.90
N GLY A 146 -20.33 7.37 -35.68
CA GLY A 146 -21.71 7.65 -35.31
C GLY A 146 -21.83 8.42 -33.98
N MET A 147 -21.02 8.05 -32.97
CA MET A 147 -20.97 8.78 -31.70
C MET A 147 -20.44 10.21 -31.86
N ILE A 148 -19.45 10.44 -32.72
CA ILE A 148 -18.93 11.78 -33.02
C ILE A 148 -19.99 12.61 -33.75
N TYR A 149 -20.67 12.05 -34.75
CA TYR A 149 -21.77 12.73 -35.44
C TYR A 149 -22.91 13.12 -34.48
N ASN A 150 -23.26 12.25 -33.53
CA ASN A 150 -24.20 12.61 -32.45
C ASN A 150 -23.66 13.73 -31.55
N SER A 151 -22.36 13.76 -31.28
CA SER A 151 -21.74 14.81 -30.45
C SER A 151 -21.81 16.18 -31.14
N PHE A 152 -21.75 16.24 -32.47
CA PHE A 152 -21.95 17.47 -33.24
C PHE A 152 -23.34 18.06 -33.07
N LEU A 153 -24.38 17.26 -32.80
CA LEU A 153 -25.75 17.75 -32.65
C LEU A 153 -25.88 18.75 -31.49
N ILE A 154 -25.00 18.65 -30.47
CA ILE A 154 -24.96 19.57 -29.32
C ILE A 154 -24.53 20.98 -29.75
N LEU A 155 -23.73 21.11 -30.81
CA LEU A 155 -23.15 22.38 -31.25
C LEU A 155 -24.15 23.21 -32.06
N PHE A 156 -25.11 22.56 -32.70
CA PHE A 156 -26.03 23.22 -33.61
C PHE A 156 -27.23 23.80 -32.85
N ASN A 157 -27.45 25.10 -33.03
CA ASN A 157 -28.62 25.78 -32.49
C ASN A 157 -29.88 25.48 -33.34
N HIS A 158 -31.00 26.13 -33.03
CA HIS A 158 -32.24 25.99 -33.80
C HIS A 158 -32.17 26.63 -35.20
N GLU A 159 -31.12 27.36 -35.58
CA GLU A 159 -31.04 27.95 -36.93
C GLU A 159 -30.28 27.04 -37.91
N GLU A 160 -29.49 26.10 -37.39
CA GLU A 160 -28.63 25.21 -38.18
C GLU A 160 -29.27 23.84 -38.50
N TYR A 161 -30.59 23.81 -38.74
CA TYR A 161 -31.33 22.56 -38.94
C TYR A 161 -30.79 21.67 -40.06
N ARG A 162 -30.30 22.26 -41.16
CA ARG A 162 -29.69 21.47 -42.26
C ARG A 162 -28.45 20.71 -41.82
N LYS A 163 -27.64 21.28 -40.91
CA LYS A 163 -26.49 20.59 -40.33
C LYS A 163 -26.96 19.50 -39.37
N LYS A 164 -27.93 19.78 -38.49
CA LYS A 164 -28.53 18.74 -37.62
C LYS A 164 -29.03 17.54 -38.42
N GLU A 165 -29.72 17.78 -39.54
CA GLU A 165 -30.21 16.70 -40.40
C GLU A 165 -29.06 15.88 -41.00
N LEU A 166 -28.06 16.56 -41.58
CA LEU A 166 -26.90 15.91 -42.19
C LEU A 166 -26.16 15.01 -41.18
N TYR A 167 -25.86 15.55 -40.00
CA TYR A 167 -25.12 14.84 -38.97
C TYR A 167 -25.93 13.69 -38.35
N SER A 168 -27.23 13.87 -38.14
CA SER A 168 -28.12 12.79 -37.66
C SER A 168 -28.23 11.66 -38.70
N LYS A 169 -28.35 11.98 -40.01
CA LYS A 169 -28.35 11.00 -41.10
C LYS A 169 -27.02 10.26 -41.20
N ASN A 170 -25.91 10.97 -41.04
CA ASN A 170 -24.58 10.35 -41.02
C ASN A 170 -24.41 9.40 -39.84
N ALA A 171 -24.88 9.76 -38.63
CA ALA A 171 -24.84 8.87 -37.48
C ALA A 171 -25.60 7.56 -37.74
N VAL A 172 -26.82 7.65 -38.29
CA VAL A 172 -27.62 6.48 -38.70
C VAL A 172 -26.86 5.62 -39.72
N ARG A 173 -26.31 6.23 -40.78
CA ARG A 173 -25.57 5.50 -41.83
C ARG A 173 -24.36 4.75 -41.28
N GLU A 174 -23.62 5.34 -40.35
CA GLU A 174 -22.48 4.68 -39.72
C GLU A 174 -22.93 3.51 -38.84
N PHE A 175 -23.93 3.71 -37.98
CA PHE A 175 -24.41 2.62 -37.13
C PHE A 175 -24.99 1.46 -37.94
N GLN A 176 -25.64 1.71 -39.08
CA GLN A 176 -26.15 0.66 -39.97
C GLN A 176 -25.05 -0.27 -40.52
N GLN A 177 -23.81 0.21 -40.62
CA GLN A 177 -22.65 -0.56 -41.09
C GLN A 177 -22.08 -1.51 -40.03
N ILE A 178 -22.50 -1.40 -38.76
CA ILE A 178 -22.06 -2.29 -37.68
C ILE A 178 -22.62 -3.70 -37.92
N ARG A 179 -21.73 -4.70 -37.96
CA ARG A 179 -22.09 -6.11 -38.21
C ARG A 179 -22.77 -6.75 -37.01
N ASN A 180 -22.35 -6.42 -35.79
CA ASN A 180 -23.01 -6.90 -34.59
C ASN A 180 -24.44 -6.34 -34.49
N ILE A 181 -25.44 -7.16 -34.81
CA ILE A 181 -26.85 -6.76 -34.89
C ILE A 181 -27.37 -6.22 -33.56
N ALA A 182 -27.03 -6.88 -32.44
CA ALA A 182 -27.48 -6.45 -31.12
C ALA A 182 -26.94 -5.06 -30.78
N ARG A 183 -25.64 -4.84 -31.00
CA ARG A 183 -24.98 -3.55 -30.74
C ARG A 183 -25.46 -2.46 -31.69
N ARG A 184 -25.63 -2.80 -32.97
CA ARG A 184 -26.21 -1.92 -33.99
C ARG A 184 -27.59 -1.42 -33.57
N ASN A 185 -28.48 -2.34 -33.20
CA ASN A 185 -29.85 -2.00 -32.84
C ASN A 185 -29.90 -1.11 -31.60
N GLU A 186 -29.05 -1.38 -30.60
CA GLU A 186 -28.92 -0.53 -29.40
C GLU A 186 -28.55 0.92 -29.76
N LEU A 187 -27.57 1.11 -30.65
CA LEU A 187 -27.11 2.44 -31.08
C LEU A 187 -28.13 3.13 -31.99
N LEU A 188 -28.79 2.38 -32.87
CA LEU A 188 -29.78 2.90 -33.80
C LEU A 188 -31.00 3.48 -33.09
N VAL A 189 -31.38 2.98 -31.90
CA VAL A 189 -32.52 3.55 -31.17
C VAL A 189 -32.29 5.03 -30.89
N SER A 190 -31.12 5.40 -30.37
CA SER A 190 -30.80 6.80 -30.09
C SER A 190 -30.63 7.62 -31.37
N ALA A 191 -30.02 7.04 -32.41
CA ALA A 191 -29.80 7.74 -33.69
C ALA A 191 -31.11 8.02 -34.44
N TYR A 192 -32.03 7.05 -34.48
CA TYR A 192 -33.37 7.23 -35.06
C TYR A 192 -34.21 8.21 -34.25
N THR A 193 -34.05 8.23 -32.92
CA THR A 193 -34.72 9.25 -32.07
C THR A 193 -34.22 10.65 -32.41
N ASN A 194 -32.90 10.86 -32.45
CA ASN A 194 -32.30 12.16 -32.80
C ASN A 194 -32.68 12.63 -34.21
N LEU A 195 -32.64 11.72 -35.20
CA LEU A 195 -33.03 12.02 -36.57
C LEU A 195 -34.52 12.33 -36.67
N GLY A 196 -35.36 11.54 -36.02
CA GLY A 196 -36.81 11.74 -35.98
C GLY A 196 -37.20 13.08 -35.36
N TYR A 197 -36.57 13.45 -34.24
CA TYR A 197 -36.73 14.77 -33.63
C TYR A 197 -36.29 15.90 -34.57
N THR A 198 -35.11 15.78 -35.18
CA THR A 198 -34.58 16.78 -36.12
C THR A 198 -35.50 16.98 -37.33
N LEU A 199 -36.06 15.89 -37.86
CA LEU A 199 -37.00 15.93 -38.99
C LEU A 199 -38.33 16.59 -38.59
N ALA A 200 -38.79 16.39 -37.35
CA ALA A 200 -39.96 17.10 -36.83
C ALA A 200 -39.71 18.62 -36.72
N GLU A 201 -38.54 19.04 -36.25
CA GLU A 201 -38.17 20.47 -36.24
C GLU A 201 -38.15 21.08 -37.65
N LEU A 202 -37.77 20.28 -38.66
CA LEU A 202 -37.75 20.66 -40.07
C LEU A 202 -39.11 20.60 -40.79
N GLY A 203 -40.17 20.15 -40.11
CA GLY A 203 -41.49 19.94 -40.72
C GLY A 203 -41.59 18.71 -41.63
N LYS A 204 -40.59 17.82 -41.62
CA LYS A 204 -40.56 16.55 -42.39
C LYS A 204 -41.25 15.44 -41.58
N PHE A 205 -42.54 15.60 -41.38
CA PHE A 205 -43.30 14.82 -40.39
C PHE A 205 -43.44 13.33 -40.72
N ASP A 206 -43.62 12.96 -41.98
CA ASP A 206 -43.75 11.54 -42.37
C ASP A 206 -42.42 10.78 -42.15
N GLU A 207 -41.29 11.40 -42.52
CA GLU A 207 -39.96 10.84 -42.24
C GLU A 207 -39.70 10.76 -40.74
N SER A 208 -40.06 11.81 -39.98
CA SER A 208 -39.96 11.85 -38.52
C SER A 208 -40.71 10.68 -37.89
N GLN A 209 -41.98 10.48 -38.26
CA GLN A 209 -42.81 9.41 -37.73
C GLN A 209 -42.25 8.03 -38.08
N SER A 210 -41.72 7.84 -39.30
CA SER A 210 -41.07 6.60 -39.72
C SER A 210 -39.87 6.25 -38.82
N PHE A 211 -38.94 7.19 -38.62
CA PHE A 211 -37.76 6.93 -37.79
C PHE A 211 -38.10 6.77 -36.30
N LEU A 212 -39.03 7.56 -35.75
CA LEU A 212 -39.46 7.41 -34.35
C LEU A 212 -40.17 6.06 -34.12
N THR A 213 -40.94 5.58 -35.09
CA THR A 213 -41.57 4.26 -35.02
C THR A 213 -40.52 3.14 -35.08
N GLN A 214 -39.50 3.27 -35.93
CA GLN A 214 -38.37 2.34 -35.95
C GLN A 214 -37.60 2.33 -34.62
N ALA A 215 -37.37 3.50 -34.02
CA ALA A 215 -36.76 3.60 -32.69
C ALA A 215 -37.62 2.87 -31.63
N LEU A 216 -38.94 3.06 -31.66
CA LEU A 216 -39.88 2.40 -30.75
C LEU A 216 -39.96 0.88 -30.95
N ALA A 217 -39.75 0.39 -32.17
CA ALA A 217 -39.71 -1.04 -32.46
C ALA A 217 -38.39 -1.69 -32.00
N LEU A 218 -37.27 -0.95 -32.04
CA LEU A 218 -35.96 -1.45 -31.64
C LEU A 218 -35.69 -1.32 -30.14
N VAL A 219 -36.35 -0.39 -29.44
CA VAL A 219 -36.10 -0.18 -28.01
C VAL A 219 -36.54 -1.41 -27.21
N GLY A 220 -35.57 -2.02 -26.53
CA GLY A 220 -35.79 -3.23 -25.73
C GLY A 220 -36.85 -3.02 -24.65
N ASN A 221 -37.45 -4.13 -24.20
CA ASN A 221 -38.62 -4.06 -23.32
C ASN A 221 -38.38 -3.34 -22.00
N ASP A 222 -37.15 -3.41 -21.51
CA ASP A 222 -36.75 -2.91 -20.19
C ASP A 222 -36.19 -1.48 -20.21
N ASN A 223 -36.02 -0.86 -21.39
CA ASN A 223 -35.50 0.50 -21.49
C ASN A 223 -36.64 1.54 -21.46
N TYR A 224 -37.29 1.63 -20.30
CA TYR A 224 -38.47 2.49 -20.10
C TYR A 224 -38.16 3.98 -20.26
N TYR A 225 -36.95 4.41 -19.94
CA TYR A 225 -36.53 5.80 -20.12
C TYR A 225 -36.52 6.17 -21.60
N LEU A 226 -35.86 5.35 -22.43
CA LEU A 226 -35.78 5.61 -23.86
C LEU A 226 -37.14 5.45 -24.55
N LYS A 227 -37.98 4.49 -24.12
CA LYS A 227 -39.38 4.39 -24.56
C LYS A 227 -40.17 5.67 -24.25
N SER A 228 -40.04 6.21 -23.02
CA SER A 228 -40.68 7.47 -22.63
C SER A 228 -40.19 8.63 -23.50
N SER A 229 -38.89 8.72 -23.78
CA SER A 229 -38.32 9.73 -24.69
C SER A 229 -38.84 9.62 -26.11
N ILE A 230 -38.88 8.43 -26.70
CA ILE A 230 -39.40 8.22 -28.06
C ILE A 230 -40.87 8.61 -28.14
N LEU A 231 -41.70 8.21 -27.17
CA LEU A 231 -43.11 8.61 -27.11
C LEU A 231 -43.28 10.11 -26.98
N HIS A 232 -42.46 10.76 -26.17
CA HIS A 232 -42.43 12.21 -26.04
C HIS A 232 -42.09 12.87 -27.38
N ASP A 233 -41.10 12.37 -28.12
CA ASP A 233 -40.67 12.97 -29.38
C ASP A 233 -41.70 12.72 -30.50
N ILE A 234 -42.47 11.63 -30.44
CA ILE A 234 -43.66 11.44 -31.29
C ILE A 234 -44.72 12.50 -30.97
N GLY A 235 -44.96 12.76 -29.67
CA GLY A 235 -45.86 13.83 -29.24
C GLY A 235 -45.40 15.21 -29.74
N PHE A 236 -44.09 15.47 -29.68
CA PHE A 236 -43.49 16.69 -30.24
C PHE A 236 -43.71 16.80 -31.75
N SER A 237 -43.50 15.71 -32.51
CA SER A 237 -43.77 15.70 -33.94
C SER A 237 -45.24 16.06 -34.26
N PHE A 238 -46.20 15.57 -33.49
CA PHE A 238 -47.62 15.97 -33.64
C PHE A 238 -47.90 17.41 -33.21
N SER A 239 -47.25 17.91 -32.16
CA SER A 239 -47.39 19.32 -31.75
C SER A 239 -46.89 20.26 -32.84
N GLN A 240 -45.74 19.97 -33.44
CA GLN A 240 -45.19 20.73 -34.57
C GLN A 240 -46.10 20.68 -35.83
N GLN A 241 -46.88 19.60 -35.99
CA GLN A 241 -47.93 19.49 -37.03
C GLN A 241 -49.19 20.31 -36.74
N LYS A 242 -49.25 21.05 -35.62
CA LYS A 242 -50.47 21.69 -35.13
C LYS A 242 -51.61 20.68 -34.86
N LYS A 243 -51.25 19.47 -34.40
CA LYS A 243 -52.19 18.42 -33.97
C LYS A 243 -52.09 18.18 -32.45
N PRO A 244 -52.47 19.17 -31.62
CA PRO A 244 -52.25 19.10 -30.18
C PRO A 244 -53.01 17.95 -29.49
N ASP A 245 -54.17 17.53 -30.01
CA ASP A 245 -54.90 16.36 -29.49
C ASP A 245 -54.04 15.08 -29.52
N SER A 246 -53.39 14.83 -30.65
CA SER A 246 -52.49 13.67 -30.80
C SER A 246 -51.23 13.84 -29.97
N ALA A 247 -50.69 15.06 -29.89
CA ALA A 247 -49.54 15.36 -29.05
C ALA A 247 -49.81 15.01 -27.57
N VAL A 248 -50.96 15.43 -27.04
CA VAL A 248 -51.40 15.12 -25.67
C VAL A 248 -51.43 13.62 -25.41
N VAL A 249 -51.99 12.81 -26.33
CA VAL A 249 -52.04 11.34 -26.16
C VAL A 249 -50.64 10.75 -25.97
N TYR A 250 -49.69 11.13 -26.81
CA TYR A 250 -48.33 10.58 -26.76
C TYR A 250 -47.53 11.13 -25.56
N TYR A 251 -47.70 12.41 -25.22
CA TYR A 251 -47.12 12.98 -24.02
C TYR A 251 -47.67 12.34 -22.75
N GLN A 252 -48.97 12.02 -22.67
CA GLN A 252 -49.56 11.31 -21.54
C GLN A 252 -48.98 9.89 -21.39
N LYS A 253 -48.86 9.14 -22.49
CA LYS A 253 -48.18 7.81 -22.49
C LYS A 253 -46.74 7.92 -22.01
N SER A 254 -46.02 8.95 -22.47
CA SER A 254 -44.66 9.24 -22.01
C SER A 254 -44.61 9.58 -20.51
N LEU A 255 -45.56 10.40 -20.02
CA LEU A 255 -45.67 10.80 -18.63
C LEU A 255 -46.01 9.63 -17.71
N GLU A 256 -46.84 8.69 -18.15
CA GLU A 256 -47.18 7.47 -17.41
C GLU A 256 -45.92 6.65 -17.13
N LEU A 257 -45.11 6.39 -18.16
CA LEU A 257 -43.84 5.69 -18.01
C LEU A 257 -42.88 6.46 -17.10
N ALA A 258 -42.70 7.76 -17.33
CA ALA A 258 -41.83 8.59 -16.50
C ALA A 258 -42.29 8.63 -15.04
N SER A 259 -43.60 8.58 -14.78
CA SER A 259 -44.20 8.51 -13.45
C SER A 259 -43.96 7.18 -12.77
N ARG A 260 -44.22 6.06 -13.47
CA ARG A 260 -44.03 4.70 -12.95
C ARG A 260 -42.59 4.44 -12.50
N TYR A 261 -41.60 4.94 -13.25
CA TYR A 261 -40.18 4.65 -13.02
C TYR A 261 -39.40 5.82 -12.40
N GLY A 262 -40.07 6.90 -12.00
CA GLY A 262 -39.42 8.00 -11.27
C GLY A 262 -38.46 8.88 -12.10
N PHE A 263 -38.65 8.99 -13.42
CA PHE A 263 -37.81 9.81 -14.30
C PHE A 263 -38.14 11.31 -14.17
N ASN A 264 -37.80 11.92 -13.03
CA ASN A 264 -38.27 13.25 -12.67
C ASN A 264 -37.82 14.36 -13.65
N GLU A 265 -36.58 14.31 -14.16
CA GLU A 265 -36.11 15.26 -15.19
C GLU A 265 -36.96 15.15 -16.45
N LYS A 266 -37.24 13.92 -16.90
CA LYS A 266 -38.08 13.69 -18.07
C LYS A 266 -39.52 14.17 -17.86
N LYS A 267 -40.07 14.05 -16.65
CA LYS A 267 -41.39 14.59 -16.32
C LYS A 267 -41.45 16.11 -16.50
N ILE A 268 -40.37 16.84 -16.22
CA ILE A 268 -40.34 18.30 -16.43
C ILE A 268 -40.51 18.63 -17.90
N GLU A 269 -39.77 17.95 -18.79
CA GLU A 269 -39.93 18.16 -20.24
C GLU A 269 -41.35 17.84 -20.71
N ILE A 270 -41.87 16.68 -20.29
CA ILE A 270 -43.20 16.21 -20.72
C ILE A 270 -44.30 17.12 -20.21
N THR A 271 -44.24 17.55 -18.94
CA THR A 271 -45.29 18.41 -18.35
C THR A 271 -45.29 19.81 -18.96
N ARG A 272 -44.12 20.36 -19.33
CA ARG A 272 -44.03 21.62 -20.09
C ARG A 272 -44.70 21.49 -21.46
N ASN A 273 -44.45 20.39 -22.17
CA ASN A 273 -45.03 20.18 -23.49
C ASN A 273 -46.52 19.82 -23.44
N LEU A 274 -46.99 19.17 -22.37
CA LEU A 274 -48.42 19.00 -22.10
C LEU A 274 -49.10 20.35 -21.83
N GLU A 275 -48.51 21.20 -20.99
CA GLU A 275 -49.01 22.56 -20.75
C GLU A 275 -49.21 23.32 -22.07
N GLU A 276 -48.20 23.33 -22.95
CA GLU A 276 -48.26 23.97 -24.26
C GLU A 276 -49.33 23.34 -25.17
N ALA A 277 -49.39 22.00 -25.24
CA ALA A 277 -50.37 21.32 -26.07
C ALA A 277 -51.82 21.59 -25.60
N TYR A 278 -52.06 21.62 -24.29
CA TYR A 278 -53.37 21.98 -23.74
C TYR A 278 -53.70 23.45 -23.92
N HIS A 279 -52.70 24.33 -23.91
CA HIS A 279 -52.88 25.74 -24.24
C HIS A 279 -53.37 25.89 -25.69
N GLN A 280 -52.77 25.15 -26.63
CA GLN A 280 -53.21 25.11 -28.03
C GLN A 280 -54.63 24.53 -28.22
N LEU A 281 -55.11 23.69 -27.28
CA LEU A 281 -56.47 23.17 -27.25
C LEU A 281 -57.49 24.09 -26.57
N GLY A 282 -57.04 25.14 -25.89
CA GLY A 282 -57.91 25.98 -25.05
C GLY A 282 -58.38 25.33 -23.75
N ASP A 283 -57.76 24.22 -23.32
CA ASP A 283 -58.09 23.53 -22.07
C ASP A 283 -57.39 24.18 -20.87
N VAL A 284 -57.99 25.26 -20.37
CA VAL A 284 -57.43 26.06 -19.28
C VAL A 284 -57.21 25.23 -18.01
N GLN A 285 -58.04 24.21 -17.73
CA GLN A 285 -57.92 23.39 -16.53
C GLN A 285 -56.63 22.55 -16.57
N ASN A 286 -56.38 21.87 -17.70
CA ASN A 286 -55.17 21.07 -17.84
C ASN A 286 -53.92 21.93 -17.97
N VAL A 287 -54.00 23.14 -18.58
CA VAL A 287 -52.89 24.10 -18.57
C VAL A 287 -52.44 24.40 -17.13
N GLN A 288 -53.36 24.80 -16.25
CA GLN A 288 -53.00 25.10 -14.86
C GLN A 288 -52.45 23.88 -14.11
N LYS A 289 -53.08 22.71 -14.31
CA LYS A 289 -52.63 21.44 -13.72
C LYS A 289 -51.18 21.12 -14.08
N TYR A 290 -50.82 21.17 -15.37
CA TYR A 290 -49.48 20.80 -15.82
C TYR A 290 -48.44 21.88 -15.55
N LYS A 291 -48.85 23.15 -15.52
CA LYS A 291 -48.01 24.26 -15.04
C LYS A 291 -47.60 24.08 -13.58
N LEU A 292 -48.57 23.85 -12.68
CA LEU A 292 -48.29 23.59 -11.26
C LEU A 292 -47.40 22.36 -11.07
N LYS A 293 -47.72 21.26 -11.75
CA LYS A 293 -46.91 20.04 -11.71
C LYS A 293 -45.48 20.25 -12.20
N ASN A 294 -45.28 21.08 -13.22
CA ASN A 294 -43.94 21.42 -13.72
C ASN A 294 -43.12 22.20 -12.67
N LEU A 295 -43.76 23.16 -12.01
CA LEU A 295 -43.14 23.97 -10.94
C LEU A 295 -42.75 23.09 -9.74
N GLU A 296 -43.66 22.27 -9.24
CA GLU A 296 -43.39 21.33 -8.13
C GLU A 296 -42.21 20.39 -8.44
N LEU A 297 -42.14 19.88 -9.67
CA LEU A 297 -41.03 19.01 -10.11
C LEU A 297 -39.70 19.77 -10.16
N LYS A 298 -39.69 21.01 -10.65
CA LYS A 298 -38.48 21.84 -10.68
C LYS A 298 -37.97 22.15 -9.27
N ASP A 299 -38.86 22.49 -8.34
CA ASP A 299 -38.51 22.76 -6.95
C ASP A 299 -37.99 21.49 -6.24
N SER A 300 -38.66 20.35 -6.45
CA SER A 300 -38.23 19.06 -5.92
C SER A 300 -36.87 18.63 -6.47
N ILE A 301 -36.60 18.83 -7.76
CA ILE A 301 -35.29 18.49 -8.36
C ILE A 301 -34.21 19.46 -7.89
N ALA A 302 -34.48 20.77 -7.83
CA ALA A 302 -33.52 21.74 -7.30
C ALA A 302 -33.14 21.41 -5.85
N TYR A 303 -34.12 21.02 -5.03
CA TYR A 303 -33.90 20.53 -3.67
C TYR A 303 -33.07 19.24 -3.65
N ASN A 304 -33.42 18.25 -4.48
CA ASN A 304 -32.72 16.96 -4.55
C ASN A 304 -31.29 17.09 -5.10
N GLN A 305 -31.05 17.95 -6.10
CA GLN A 305 -29.72 18.27 -6.62
C GLN A 305 -28.89 18.95 -5.55
N LYS A 306 -29.44 19.93 -4.82
CA LYS A 306 -28.76 20.58 -3.69
C LYS A 306 -28.43 19.57 -2.58
N MET A 307 -29.33 18.66 -2.26
CA MET A 307 -29.10 17.60 -1.27
C MET A 307 -28.04 16.58 -1.75
N ALA A 308 -28.06 16.18 -3.03
CA ALA A 308 -27.09 15.25 -3.61
C ALA A 308 -25.69 15.88 -3.71
N VAL A 309 -25.60 17.15 -4.09
CA VAL A 309 -24.35 17.92 -4.07
C VAL A 309 -23.83 18.02 -2.64
N ASN A 310 -24.68 18.40 -1.67
CA ASN A 310 -24.28 18.48 -0.26
C ASN A 310 -23.85 17.12 0.30
N LYS A 311 -24.56 16.04 -0.02
CA LYS A 311 -24.18 14.67 0.39
C LYS A 311 -22.84 14.26 -0.23
N THR A 312 -22.60 14.59 -1.50
CA THR A 312 -21.34 14.28 -2.19
C THR A 312 -20.18 15.13 -1.66
N LEU A 313 -20.44 16.40 -1.34
CA LEU A 313 -19.48 17.31 -0.71
C LEU A 313 -19.12 16.80 0.68
N ASN A 314 -20.12 16.50 1.52
CA ASN A 314 -19.93 15.94 2.86
C ASN A 314 -19.20 14.59 2.83
N GLN A 315 -19.50 13.71 1.86
CA GLN A 315 -18.77 12.45 1.70
C GLN A 315 -17.31 12.67 1.28
N LYS A 316 -17.05 13.67 0.43
CA LYS A 316 -15.68 14.06 0.06
C LYS A 316 -14.94 14.68 1.24
N GLU A 317 -15.57 15.58 1.98
CA GLU A 317 -15.06 16.19 3.21
C GLU A 317 -14.76 15.14 4.28
N GLU A 318 -15.69 14.22 4.56
CA GLU A 318 -15.45 13.10 5.47
C GLU A 318 -14.31 12.18 5.01
N SER A 319 -14.19 11.92 3.70
CA SER A 319 -13.12 11.09 3.17
C SER A 319 -11.75 11.78 3.25
N PHE A 320 -11.73 13.10 3.04
CA PHE A 320 -10.54 13.94 3.17
C PHE A 320 -10.12 14.07 4.64
N ASP A 321 -11.07 14.29 5.54
CA ASP A 321 -10.85 14.34 6.99
C ASP A 321 -10.34 13.00 7.52
N ARG A 322 -10.91 11.86 7.08
CA ARG A 322 -10.41 10.53 7.44
C ARG A 322 -8.96 10.30 6.98
N GLN A 323 -8.60 10.78 5.79
CA GLN A 323 -7.22 10.69 5.30
C GLN A 323 -6.26 11.59 6.11
N LEU A 324 -6.70 12.81 6.45
CA LEU A 324 -5.96 13.74 7.31
C LEU A 324 -5.78 13.20 8.74
N THR A 325 -6.81 12.63 9.36
CA THR A 325 -6.72 12.04 10.70
C THR A 325 -5.84 10.79 10.70
N LYS A 326 -5.91 9.95 9.66
CA LYS A 326 -5.02 8.79 9.52
C LYS A 326 -3.56 9.21 9.40
N SER A 327 -3.27 10.23 8.59
CA SER A 327 -1.92 10.81 8.45
C SER A 327 -1.41 11.44 9.76
N ARG A 328 -2.26 12.19 10.47
CA ARG A 328 -1.95 12.76 11.80
C ARG A 328 -1.73 11.70 12.88
N SER A 329 -2.46 10.59 12.85
CA SER A 329 -2.29 9.48 13.80
C SER A 329 -0.97 8.72 13.56
N ILE A 330 -0.65 8.44 12.29
CA ILE A 330 0.62 7.81 11.90
C ILE A 330 1.81 8.70 12.30
N SER A 331 1.73 10.01 12.07
CA SER A 331 2.80 10.94 12.47
C SER A 331 2.95 11.05 13.99
N LYS A 332 1.86 11.10 14.76
CA LYS A 332 1.93 11.07 16.24
C LYS A 332 2.55 9.76 16.75
N GLY A 333 2.19 8.62 16.17
CA GLY A 333 2.78 7.32 16.51
C GLY A 333 4.29 7.26 16.26
N LEU A 334 4.76 7.82 15.13
CA LEU A 334 6.18 7.92 14.82
C LEU A 334 6.94 8.80 15.83
N VAL A 335 6.38 9.96 16.22
CA VAL A 335 7.02 10.83 17.22
C VAL A 335 7.15 10.14 18.57
N VAL A 336 6.12 9.42 19.02
CA VAL A 336 6.17 8.64 20.26
C VAL A 336 7.22 7.53 20.17
N ALA A 337 7.25 6.78 19.06
CA ALA A 337 8.24 5.72 18.86
C ALA A 337 9.69 6.26 18.86
N CYS A 338 9.95 7.38 18.18
CA CYS A 338 11.26 8.04 18.21
C CYS A 338 11.63 8.53 19.62
N SER A 339 10.67 9.06 20.37
CA SER A 339 10.90 9.53 21.75
C SER A 339 11.25 8.39 22.69
N VAL A 340 10.55 7.25 22.59
CA VAL A 340 10.85 6.03 23.35
C VAL A 340 12.23 5.48 22.99
N LEU A 341 12.57 5.45 21.70
CA LEU A 341 13.88 4.99 21.24
C LEU A 341 15.01 5.85 21.82
N LEU A 342 14.85 7.18 21.83
CA LEU A 342 15.83 8.10 22.42
C LEU A 342 16.00 7.88 23.92
N LEU A 343 14.91 7.62 24.66
CA LEU A 343 14.97 7.32 26.10
C LEU A 343 15.71 5.99 26.36
N VAL A 344 15.45 4.96 25.56
CA VAL A 344 16.15 3.67 25.67
C VAL A 344 17.64 3.83 25.38
N LEU A 345 18.00 4.54 24.31
CA LEU A 345 19.40 4.82 23.97
C LEU A 345 20.09 5.64 25.07
N GLY A 346 19.39 6.64 25.64
CA GLY A 346 19.88 7.41 26.79
C GLY A 346 20.12 6.54 28.02
N GLY A 347 19.20 5.63 28.34
CA GLY A 347 19.34 4.67 29.44
C GLY A 347 20.51 3.71 29.25
N ILE A 348 20.70 3.17 28.05
CA ILE A 348 21.85 2.31 27.70
C ILE A 348 23.16 3.10 27.84
N GLY A 349 23.20 4.33 27.32
CA GLY A 349 24.37 5.21 27.44
C GLY A 349 24.72 5.49 28.91
N PHE A 350 23.73 5.82 29.73
CA PHE A 350 23.91 6.04 31.16
C PHE A 350 24.43 4.80 31.89
N TYR A 351 23.89 3.62 31.58
CA TYR A 351 24.34 2.34 32.14
C TYR A 351 25.81 2.06 31.81
N ILE A 352 26.22 2.27 30.55
CA ILE A 352 27.61 2.11 30.12
C ILE A 352 28.54 3.07 30.89
N ILE A 353 28.12 4.33 31.09
CA ILE A 353 28.90 5.32 31.85
C ILE A 353 29.05 4.89 33.31
N GLN A 354 27.97 4.41 33.95
CA GLN A 354 28.02 3.92 35.34
C GLN A 354 28.93 2.70 35.48
N LEU A 355 28.88 1.76 34.55
CA LEU A 355 29.77 0.60 34.49
C LEU A 355 31.24 1.02 34.40
N ARG A 356 31.57 1.95 33.49
CA ARG A 356 32.94 2.48 33.37
C ARG A 356 33.41 3.14 34.66
N LYS A 357 32.56 3.98 35.28
CA LYS A 357 32.87 4.58 36.60
C LYS A 357 33.12 3.53 37.67
N LYS A 358 32.32 2.46 37.71
CA LYS A 358 32.50 1.34 38.65
C LYS A 358 33.83 0.62 38.42
N HIS A 359 34.13 0.25 37.17
CA HIS A 359 35.39 -0.43 36.82
C HIS A 359 36.61 0.44 37.20
N LYS A 360 36.56 1.74 36.93
CA LYS A 360 37.62 2.69 37.31
C LYS A 360 37.86 2.69 38.83
N LYS A 361 36.79 2.71 39.64
CA LYS A 361 36.90 2.63 41.11
C LYS A 361 37.50 1.29 41.56
N THR A 362 37.11 0.17 40.96
CA THR A 362 37.65 -1.16 41.29
C THR A 362 39.14 -1.25 40.96
N VAL A 363 39.55 -0.82 39.76
CA VAL A 363 40.97 -0.81 39.37
C VAL A 363 41.77 0.14 40.24
N ALA A 364 41.27 1.34 40.54
CA ALA A 364 41.96 2.27 41.44
C ALA A 364 42.20 1.66 42.83
N ARG A 365 41.23 0.90 43.37
CA ARG A 365 41.39 0.17 44.63
C ARG A 365 42.50 -0.89 44.53
N ILE A 366 42.48 -1.72 43.49
CA ILE A 366 43.51 -2.75 43.26
C ILE A 366 44.90 -2.12 43.02
N TYR A 367 44.93 -0.94 42.40
CA TYR A 367 46.14 -0.18 42.17
C TYR A 367 46.76 0.32 43.49
N GLN A 368 45.94 0.90 44.38
CA GLN A 368 46.39 1.48 45.65
C GLN A 368 46.61 0.46 46.78
N GLN A 369 45.76 -0.57 46.87
CA GLN A 369 45.69 -1.48 48.02
C GLN A 369 46.10 -2.93 47.70
N GLY A 370 46.37 -3.25 46.43
CA GLY A 370 46.61 -4.63 45.99
C GLY A 370 45.32 -5.46 45.88
N ILE A 371 45.46 -6.74 45.57
CA ILE A 371 44.32 -7.67 45.53
C ILE A 371 44.05 -8.15 46.95
N THR A 372 42.85 -7.88 47.47
CA THR A 372 42.38 -8.50 48.71
C THR A 372 42.10 -9.98 48.45
N PRO A 373 42.50 -10.91 49.34
CA PRO A 373 42.13 -12.32 49.22
C PRO A 373 40.62 -12.45 49.05
N VAL A 374 40.19 -13.02 47.91
CA VAL A 374 38.77 -13.30 47.70
C VAL A 374 38.39 -14.43 48.65
N ALA A 375 37.35 -14.23 49.45
CA ALA A 375 36.71 -15.34 50.16
C ALA A 375 36.17 -16.29 49.09
N TYR A 376 36.86 -17.41 48.88
CA TYR A 376 36.32 -18.48 48.06
C TYR A 376 35.08 -19.00 48.79
N GLU A 377 33.91 -18.92 48.16
CA GLU A 377 32.78 -19.75 48.57
C GLU A 377 33.25 -21.21 48.52
N GLU A 378 33.03 -21.98 49.59
CA GLU A 378 33.42 -23.39 49.64
C GLU A 378 32.74 -24.12 48.48
N ASP A 379 33.54 -24.53 47.51
CA ASP A 379 33.07 -25.27 46.33
C ASP A 379 32.75 -26.72 46.75
N PRO A 380 31.50 -27.18 46.66
CA PRO A 380 31.13 -28.53 47.09
C PRO A 380 31.70 -29.65 46.21
N GLN A 381 32.31 -29.34 45.05
CA GLN A 381 32.69 -30.36 44.05
C GLN A 381 34.17 -30.79 44.05
N GLU A 382 35.01 -30.33 44.98
CA GLU A 382 36.41 -30.80 45.08
C GLU A 382 36.60 -32.06 45.98
N THR A 383 35.52 -32.72 46.42
CA THR A 383 35.59 -33.94 47.25
C THR A 383 35.67 -35.26 46.48
N GLU A 384 35.65 -35.27 45.14
CA GLU A 384 35.73 -36.51 44.35
C GLU A 384 37.17 -36.78 43.85
N ASP A 385 38.01 -37.29 44.74
CA ASP A 385 39.02 -38.34 44.45
C ASP A 385 39.78 -38.72 45.74
N GLN A 386 39.07 -39.39 46.68
CA GLN A 386 39.51 -40.52 47.51
C GLN A 386 38.47 -40.86 48.60
N PRO A 387 38.32 -42.13 49.01
CA PRO A 387 37.13 -42.65 49.66
C PRO A 387 36.85 -42.03 51.04
N GLU A 388 35.57 -41.75 51.27
CA GLU A 388 34.99 -41.36 52.56
C GLU A 388 35.33 -42.41 53.62
N THR A 389 36.22 -42.06 54.54
CA THR A 389 36.18 -42.49 55.94
C THR A 389 37.16 -41.65 56.75
N ALA A 390 36.68 -41.22 57.93
CA ALA A 390 37.35 -40.44 58.97
C ALA A 390 37.33 -38.90 58.78
N ALA A 391 36.77 -38.24 59.80
CA ALA A 391 37.13 -36.89 60.22
C ALA A 391 38.61 -36.62 59.94
N THR A 392 38.97 -35.39 59.55
CA THR A 392 40.37 -34.95 59.45
C THR A 392 41.15 -35.56 60.62
N PRO A 393 42.06 -36.52 60.37
CA PRO A 393 42.98 -36.91 61.42
C PRO A 393 43.63 -35.60 61.85
N ASP A 394 43.84 -35.41 63.14
CA ASP A 394 44.79 -34.42 63.63
C ASP A 394 46.14 -34.81 63.01
N ILE A 395 46.39 -34.34 61.77
CA ILE A 395 47.64 -34.57 61.08
C ILE A 395 48.62 -33.73 61.88
N ARG A 396 49.23 -34.36 62.87
CA ARG A 396 50.27 -33.77 63.70
C ARG A 396 51.52 -33.62 62.84
N ILE A 397 51.56 -32.51 62.12
CA ILE A 397 52.76 -32.06 61.42
C ILE A 397 53.70 -31.53 62.52
N SER A 398 54.94 -32.04 62.55
CA SER A 398 55.92 -31.52 63.50
C SER A 398 56.22 -30.04 63.17
N PRO A 399 56.52 -29.19 64.18
CA PRO A 399 56.87 -27.79 63.93
C PRO A 399 57.98 -27.63 62.88
N GLU A 400 58.97 -28.52 62.87
CA GLU A 400 60.09 -28.53 61.92
C GLU A 400 59.62 -28.83 60.50
N THR A 401 58.67 -29.76 60.33
CA THR A 401 58.10 -30.11 59.01
C THR A 401 57.20 -29.00 58.48
N GLU A 402 56.43 -28.36 59.37
CA GLU A 402 55.58 -27.22 59.03
C GLU A 402 56.43 -26.02 58.59
N GLU A 403 57.50 -25.72 59.33
CA GLU A 403 58.47 -24.68 58.97
C GLU A 403 59.19 -24.98 57.65
N HIS A 404 59.60 -26.23 57.42
CA HIS A 404 60.19 -26.66 56.15
C HIS A 404 59.25 -26.43 54.96
N ILE A 405 57.95 -26.76 55.10
CA ILE A 405 56.96 -26.50 54.05
C ILE A 405 56.77 -24.99 53.84
N LEU A 406 56.72 -24.19 54.90
CA LEU A 406 56.59 -22.74 54.79
C LEU A 406 57.78 -22.10 54.09
N ASN A 407 59.00 -22.54 54.40
CA ASN A 407 60.22 -22.11 53.72
C ASN A 407 60.22 -22.53 52.24
N GLY A 408 59.80 -23.77 51.94
CA GLY A 408 59.63 -24.24 50.57
C GLY A 408 58.63 -23.41 49.78
N LEU A 409 57.46 -23.10 50.38
CA LEU A 409 56.45 -22.24 49.76
C LEU A 409 56.99 -20.83 49.50
N LYS A 410 57.76 -20.26 50.43
CA LYS A 410 58.40 -18.96 50.24
C LYS A 410 59.36 -18.96 49.04
N THR A 411 60.27 -19.93 48.97
CA THR A 411 61.20 -20.06 47.84
C THR A 411 60.46 -20.26 46.51
N PHE A 412 59.37 -21.03 46.52
CA PHE A 412 58.51 -21.26 45.35
C PHE A 412 57.74 -20.00 44.90
N GLU A 413 57.29 -19.18 45.84
CA GLU A 413 56.70 -17.87 45.54
C GLU A 413 57.74 -16.92 44.94
N GLU A 414 58.96 -16.90 45.49
CA GLU A 414 60.08 -16.05 45.02
C GLU A 414 60.61 -16.47 43.64
N SER A 415 60.63 -17.77 43.32
CA SER A 415 61.07 -18.27 42.01
C SER A 415 60.07 -18.06 40.87
N LEU A 416 58.81 -17.70 41.19
CA LEU A 416 57.70 -17.57 40.25
C LEU A 416 57.34 -18.87 39.52
N ASP A 417 57.79 -20.03 40.02
CA ASP A 417 57.56 -21.34 39.39
C ASP A 417 56.08 -21.72 39.29
N PHE A 418 55.22 -21.08 40.08
CA PHE A 418 53.77 -21.21 39.99
C PHE A 418 53.21 -20.86 38.60
N ASN A 419 53.92 -20.10 37.77
CA ASN A 419 53.52 -19.78 36.40
C ASN A 419 53.76 -20.92 35.39
N HIS A 420 54.38 -22.03 35.78
CA HIS A 420 54.55 -23.17 34.88
C HIS A 420 53.23 -23.96 34.68
N LYS A 421 52.95 -24.35 33.43
CA LYS A 421 51.70 -25.06 33.04
C LYS A 421 51.47 -26.38 33.77
N ASN A 422 52.53 -27.04 34.25
CA ASN A 422 52.49 -28.39 34.82
C ASN A 422 52.59 -28.44 36.37
N ILE A 423 52.36 -27.31 37.06
CA ILE A 423 52.36 -27.29 38.52
C ILE A 423 51.16 -28.06 39.06
N SER A 424 51.44 -29.12 39.81
CA SER A 424 50.47 -29.91 40.55
C SER A 424 50.90 -30.06 42.00
N ARG A 425 49.96 -30.44 42.87
CA ARG A 425 50.24 -30.71 44.29
C ARG A 425 51.34 -31.75 44.46
N TYR A 426 51.36 -32.78 43.60
CA TYR A 426 52.35 -33.83 43.60
C TYR A 426 53.74 -33.32 43.20
N HIS A 427 53.81 -32.47 42.16
CA HIS A 427 55.06 -31.85 41.75
C HIS A 427 55.67 -31.03 42.89
N LEU A 428 54.86 -30.19 43.54
CA LEU A 428 55.35 -29.31 44.61
C LEU A 428 55.72 -30.08 45.89
N SER A 429 54.97 -31.12 46.24
CA SER A 429 55.29 -31.95 47.40
C SER A 429 56.61 -32.70 47.21
N ASN A 430 56.87 -33.20 46.00
CA ASN A 430 58.13 -33.86 45.68
C ASN A 430 59.31 -32.89 45.69
N ALA A 431 59.13 -31.67 45.15
CA ALA A 431 60.16 -30.63 45.18
C ALA A 431 60.55 -30.25 46.62
N PHE A 432 59.60 -30.25 47.54
CA PHE A 432 59.85 -29.98 48.96
C PHE A 432 60.26 -31.23 49.74
N ASN A 433 60.24 -32.42 49.12
CA ASN A 433 60.43 -33.71 49.78
C ASN A 433 59.47 -33.94 50.96
N VAL A 434 58.17 -33.64 50.77
CA VAL A 434 57.11 -33.77 51.79
C VAL A 434 55.88 -34.53 51.27
N ASN A 435 55.02 -34.96 52.19
CA ASN A 435 53.75 -35.59 51.84
C ASN A 435 52.75 -34.56 51.23
N THR A 436 52.05 -34.94 50.16
CA THR A 436 51.02 -34.11 49.51
C THR A 436 49.92 -33.66 50.47
N LYS A 437 49.54 -34.50 51.45
CA LYS A 437 48.56 -34.16 52.50
C LYS A 437 49.10 -33.09 53.45
N TYR A 438 50.39 -33.12 53.79
CA TYR A 438 51.01 -32.12 54.66
C TYR A 438 51.08 -30.78 53.95
N LEU A 439 51.47 -30.76 52.67
CA LEU A 439 51.47 -29.55 51.84
C LEU A 439 50.07 -28.92 51.75
N SER A 440 49.03 -29.70 51.45
CA SER A 440 47.65 -29.20 51.42
C SER A 440 47.18 -28.67 52.77
N ALA A 441 47.51 -29.37 53.87
CA ALA A 441 47.15 -28.94 55.21
C ALA A 441 47.82 -27.62 55.61
N VAL A 442 49.12 -27.45 55.30
CA VAL A 442 49.86 -26.21 55.58
C VAL A 442 49.35 -25.05 54.73
N ILE A 443 49.10 -25.24 53.43
CA ILE A 443 48.51 -24.20 52.56
C ILE A 443 47.12 -23.79 53.09
N LYS A 444 46.27 -24.76 53.44
CA LYS A 444 44.94 -24.46 53.99
C LYS A 444 45.02 -23.74 55.33
N LYS A 445 45.93 -24.14 56.22
CA LYS A 445 46.12 -23.55 57.56
C LYS A 445 46.61 -22.10 57.47
N HIS A 446 47.67 -21.84 56.70
CA HIS A 446 48.39 -20.56 56.67
C HIS A 446 47.97 -19.61 55.57
N LYS A 447 47.67 -20.12 54.38
CA LYS A 447 47.27 -19.31 53.22
C LYS A 447 45.75 -19.20 53.06
N LYS A 448 44.98 -20.00 53.80
CA LYS A 448 43.50 -20.07 53.74
C LYS A 448 42.96 -20.39 52.34
N PHE A 449 43.73 -21.14 51.56
CA PHE A 449 43.38 -21.59 50.21
C PHE A 449 43.48 -23.11 50.10
N ASN A 450 42.74 -23.72 49.19
CA ASN A 450 43.13 -25.03 48.65
C ASN A 450 44.32 -24.86 47.68
N PHE A 451 44.91 -25.97 47.21
CA PHE A 451 46.10 -25.89 46.34
C PHE A 451 45.82 -25.14 45.02
N ASN A 452 44.71 -25.40 44.35
CA ASN A 452 44.37 -24.77 43.07
C ASN A 452 44.12 -23.26 43.23
N GLN A 453 43.37 -22.89 44.27
CA GLN A 453 43.11 -21.51 44.69
C GLN A 453 44.40 -20.77 44.99
N TYR A 454 45.32 -21.42 45.71
CA TYR A 454 46.62 -20.86 46.03
C TYR A 454 47.43 -20.54 44.76
N ILE A 455 47.54 -21.49 43.84
CA ILE A 455 48.25 -21.29 42.57
C ILE A 455 47.57 -20.21 41.71
N ASN A 456 46.24 -20.23 41.59
CA ASN A 456 45.49 -19.23 40.85
C ASN A 456 45.64 -17.83 41.44
N HIS A 457 45.62 -17.70 42.78
CA HIS A 457 45.83 -16.44 43.46
C HIS A 457 47.22 -15.86 43.17
N LEU A 458 48.27 -16.67 43.25
CA LEU A 458 49.63 -16.27 42.89
C LEU A 458 49.74 -15.81 41.43
N ARG A 459 49.18 -16.58 40.50
CA ARG A 459 49.20 -16.27 39.05
C ARG A 459 48.49 -14.96 38.72
N ILE A 460 47.29 -14.74 39.28
CA ILE A 460 46.54 -13.51 39.05
C ILE A 460 47.23 -12.31 39.71
N ASN A 461 47.78 -12.46 40.91
CA ASN A 461 48.58 -11.40 41.55
C ASN A 461 49.80 -11.02 40.71
N TYR A 462 50.53 -12.01 40.21
CA TYR A 462 51.69 -11.79 39.36
C TYR A 462 51.35 -10.98 38.11
N VAL A 463 50.32 -11.38 37.35
CA VAL A 463 49.97 -10.66 36.12
C VAL A 463 49.39 -9.27 36.41
N VAL A 464 48.67 -9.10 37.52
CA VAL A 464 48.19 -7.77 37.93
C VAL A 464 49.34 -6.86 38.30
N ASP A 465 50.35 -7.37 39.01
CA ASP A 465 51.57 -6.62 39.30
C ASP A 465 52.30 -6.21 38.03
N LYS A 466 52.49 -7.15 37.08
CA LYS A 466 53.09 -6.85 35.77
C LYS A 466 52.27 -5.83 34.98
N LEU A 467 50.94 -5.93 34.96
CA LEU A 467 50.08 -4.95 34.30
C LEU A 467 50.20 -3.55 34.92
N LYS A 468 50.37 -3.45 36.24
CA LYS A 468 50.58 -2.19 36.95
C LYS A 468 51.93 -1.57 36.62
N ASN A 469 53.00 -2.36 36.71
CA ASN A 469 54.38 -1.87 36.74
C ASN A 469 55.07 -1.88 35.37
N ASP A 470 54.58 -2.67 34.41
CA ASP A 470 55.18 -2.80 33.07
C ASP A 470 54.14 -2.50 31.96
N PRO A 471 54.22 -1.32 31.32
CA PRO A 471 53.31 -0.94 30.23
C PRO A 471 53.31 -1.91 29.03
N GLN A 472 54.36 -2.70 28.82
CA GLN A 472 54.40 -3.66 27.72
C GLN A 472 53.37 -4.77 27.91
N TYR A 473 53.10 -5.20 29.15
CA TYR A 473 52.11 -6.23 29.45
C TYR A 473 50.68 -5.81 29.09
N ARG A 474 50.40 -4.50 29.09
CA ARG A 474 49.08 -3.95 28.69
C ARG A 474 48.80 -4.10 27.20
N LYS A 475 49.85 -4.23 26.38
CA LYS A 475 49.76 -4.41 24.92
C LYS A 475 49.58 -5.88 24.51
N TYR A 476 49.78 -6.82 25.44
CA TYR A 476 49.64 -8.23 25.14
C TYR A 476 48.18 -8.63 24.96
N LYS A 477 47.94 -9.53 24.00
CA LYS A 477 46.62 -10.18 23.86
C LYS A 477 46.35 -11.02 25.11
N ILE A 478 45.09 -11.09 25.52
CA ILE A 478 44.69 -11.84 26.73
C ILE A 478 45.13 -13.32 26.65
N ASN A 479 45.14 -13.94 25.46
CA ASN A 479 45.66 -15.30 25.26
C ASN A 479 47.12 -15.44 25.67
N HIS A 480 47.94 -14.42 25.38
CA HIS A 480 49.36 -14.43 25.74
C HIS A 480 49.54 -14.21 27.25
N LEU A 481 48.73 -13.35 27.87
CA LEU A 481 48.71 -13.19 29.34
C LEU A 481 48.32 -14.50 30.05
N ALA A 482 47.38 -15.26 29.51
CA ALA A 482 47.01 -16.58 30.01
C ALA A 482 48.17 -17.59 29.90
N GLU A 483 48.93 -17.54 28.80
CA GLU A 483 50.05 -18.44 28.57
C GLU A 483 51.22 -18.18 29.54
N ILE A 484 51.64 -16.92 29.70
CA ILE A 484 52.75 -16.56 30.60
C ILE A 484 52.43 -16.76 32.09
N THR A 485 51.15 -16.87 32.44
CA THR A 485 50.68 -17.19 33.80
C THR A 485 50.41 -18.68 33.99
N GLY A 486 50.64 -19.52 32.97
CA GLY A 486 50.53 -20.97 33.08
C GLY A 486 49.10 -21.53 32.99
N TYR A 487 48.12 -20.76 32.50
CA TYR A 487 46.78 -21.28 32.24
C TYR A 487 46.73 -22.06 30.92
N SER A 488 45.91 -23.12 30.90
CA SER A 488 45.70 -23.96 29.72
C SER A 488 44.83 -23.30 28.65
N SER A 489 44.02 -22.29 29.01
CA SER A 489 43.18 -21.56 28.07
C SER A 489 42.94 -20.10 28.48
N HIS A 490 42.68 -19.27 27.47
CA HIS A 490 42.20 -17.89 27.65
C HIS A 490 40.94 -17.79 28.51
N SER A 491 40.01 -18.73 28.34
CA SER A 491 38.72 -18.71 29.04
C SER A 491 38.91 -19.00 30.53
N ALA A 492 39.74 -19.99 30.88
CA ALA A 492 40.06 -20.31 32.27
C ALA A 492 40.76 -19.13 32.97
N PHE A 493 41.74 -18.53 32.31
CA PHE A 493 42.41 -17.31 32.80
C PHE A 493 41.42 -16.17 33.01
N SER A 494 40.58 -15.87 32.01
CA SER A 494 39.65 -14.74 32.07
C SER A 494 38.57 -14.90 33.15
N LEU A 495 38.14 -16.14 33.40
CA LEU A 495 37.19 -16.45 34.45
C LEU A 495 37.81 -16.27 35.83
N GLU A 496 39.00 -16.84 36.05
CA GLU A 496 39.70 -16.75 37.34
C GLU A 496 40.17 -15.31 37.62
N PHE A 497 40.69 -14.61 36.60
CA PHE A 497 41.03 -13.19 36.70
C PHE A 497 39.81 -12.35 37.12
N LYS A 498 38.64 -12.60 36.55
CA LYS A 498 37.39 -11.91 36.96
C LYS A 498 36.95 -12.33 38.36
N LYS A 499 37.07 -13.60 38.72
CA LYS A 499 36.72 -14.10 40.06
C LYS A 499 37.56 -13.40 41.13
N ILE A 500 38.85 -13.20 40.85
CA ILE A 500 39.81 -12.59 41.79
C ILE A 500 39.74 -11.05 41.78
N THR A 501 39.66 -10.41 40.61
CA THR A 501 39.70 -8.94 40.49
C THR A 501 38.32 -8.28 40.42
N GLY A 502 37.26 -9.06 40.27
CA GLY A 502 35.88 -8.60 40.07
C GLY A 502 35.56 -8.14 38.63
N ILE A 503 36.56 -8.04 37.74
CA ILE A 503 36.40 -7.55 36.37
C ILE A 503 37.20 -8.37 35.36
N HIS A 504 36.75 -8.42 34.10
CA HIS A 504 37.48 -9.15 33.06
C HIS A 504 38.82 -8.49 32.72
N PRO A 505 39.85 -9.26 32.28
CA PRO A 505 41.18 -8.74 31.97
C PRO A 505 41.18 -7.53 31.02
N SER A 506 40.38 -7.58 29.94
CA SER A 506 40.31 -6.47 28.97
C SER A 506 39.73 -5.19 29.56
N ALA A 507 38.72 -5.31 30.43
CA ALA A 507 38.13 -4.18 31.14
C ALA A 507 39.09 -3.63 32.20
N PHE A 508 39.88 -4.50 32.84
CA PHE A 508 40.92 -4.13 33.79
C PHE A 508 42.01 -3.30 33.12
N ILE A 509 42.57 -3.78 32.00
CA ILE A 509 43.62 -3.07 31.24
C ILE A 509 43.11 -1.71 30.78
N LYS A 510 41.91 -1.66 30.19
CA LYS A 510 41.31 -0.40 29.73
C LYS A 510 41.09 0.61 30.86
N ALA A 511 40.56 0.14 31.99
CA ALA A 511 40.37 1.02 33.15
C ALA A 511 41.72 1.44 33.78
N LEU A 512 42.76 0.61 33.68
CA LEU A 512 44.11 0.94 34.12
C LEU A 512 44.73 2.04 33.26
N GLU A 513 44.58 1.99 31.93
CA GLU A 513 45.02 3.05 31.00
C GLU A 513 44.32 4.40 31.24
N GLU A 514 43.10 4.39 31.80
CA GLU A 514 42.37 5.62 32.16
C GLU A 514 42.79 6.21 33.53
N ILE A 515 43.62 5.50 34.29
CA ILE A 515 44.09 5.88 35.64
C ILE A 515 45.61 6.16 35.65
N SER A 516 46.39 5.40 34.87
CA SER A 516 47.83 5.62 34.66
C SER A 516 48.08 6.76 33.70
#